data_AF-A0A3A8JHZ9-F1
#
_entry.id   AF-A0A3A8JHZ9-F1
#
_cell.length_a   1.000
_cell.length_b   1.000
_cell.length_c   1.000
_cell.angle_alpha   90.00
_cell.angle_beta   90.00
_cell.angle_gamma   90.00
#
_symmetry.space_group_name_H-M   'P 1'
#
loop_
_entity.id
_entity.type
_entity.pdbx_description
1 polymer ?
#
loop_
_entity_poly.entity_id
_entity_poly.type
_entity_poly.pdbx_seq_one_letter_code
_entity_poly.pdbx_strand_id
1 'polypeptide(L)'
;MCTRDRMEAGSPYPEPPLRLVDATGIEPAGAPRMVLEVRRRVEQGERVIVVIDSLLTHPASIPLALAADTALLCITLGETDFGSAEKTLKLVGAERFAGSVTFPRATKKQRRAAAEKKKKP
;
A
#
# COMPACT_ATOMS: atom_id res chain seq x y z
N MET A 1 -24.45 8.62 -41.20
CA MET A 1 -23.85 9.80 -40.53
C MET A 1 -24.00 9.58 -39.03
N CYS A 2 -23.05 8.86 -38.43
CA CYS A 2 -21.87 9.42 -37.75
C CYS A 2 -22.25 10.10 -36.42
N THR A 3 -22.14 9.34 -35.32
CA THR A 3 -21.35 9.63 -34.11
C THR A 3 -22.03 9.09 -32.85
N ARG A 4 -21.49 7.99 -32.30
CA ARG A 4 -21.00 7.87 -30.91
C ARG A 4 -20.65 6.41 -30.59
N ASP A 5 -19.63 5.92 -31.30
CA ASP A 5 -18.88 4.70 -30.99
C ASP A 5 -17.70 5.07 -30.08
N ARG A 6 -17.93 5.27 -28.77
CA ARG A 6 -16.83 5.30 -27.80
C ARG A 6 -17.29 5.16 -26.34
N MET A 7 -17.70 3.95 -25.96
CA MET A 7 -17.74 3.56 -24.55
C MET A 7 -17.72 2.04 -24.39
N GLU A 8 -16.66 1.36 -24.84
CA GLU A 8 -16.44 -0.05 -24.47
C GLU A 8 -15.00 -0.51 -24.78
N ALA A 9 -14.04 0.01 -24.03
CA ALA A 9 -12.69 -0.54 -24.01
C ALA A 9 -12.21 -0.57 -22.56
N GLY A 10 -12.81 -1.45 -21.77
CA GLY A 10 -12.50 -1.60 -20.36
C GLY A 10 -13.38 -2.62 -19.66
N SER A 11 -13.41 -3.86 -20.13
CA SER A 11 -13.19 -5.05 -19.29
C SER A 11 -13.75 -6.32 -19.96
N PRO A 12 -12.92 -7.11 -20.67
CA PRO A 12 -13.27 -8.47 -21.05
C PRO A 12 -12.99 -9.51 -19.96
N TYR A 13 -12.55 -9.12 -18.76
CA TYR A 13 -12.25 -10.06 -17.68
C TYR A 13 -12.92 -9.63 -16.36
N PRO A 14 -13.79 -10.46 -15.75
CA PRO A 14 -14.20 -10.24 -14.38
C PRO A 14 -12.96 -10.44 -13.50
N GLU A 15 -12.24 -9.35 -13.25
CA GLU A 15 -11.12 -9.37 -12.33
C GLU A 15 -11.66 -9.75 -10.95
N PRO A 16 -10.99 -10.66 -10.22
CA PRO A 16 -11.37 -10.97 -8.86
C PRO A 16 -11.47 -9.69 -8.02
N PRO A 17 -12.43 -9.62 -7.09
CA PRO A 17 -12.73 -8.41 -6.34
C PRO A 17 -11.46 -7.88 -5.67
N LEU A 18 -11.15 -6.61 -5.95
CA LEU A 18 -10.01 -5.90 -5.38
C LEU A 18 -10.44 -5.18 -4.10
N ARG A 19 -9.75 -5.46 -3.00
CA ARG A 19 -10.05 -4.88 -1.69
C ARG A 19 -8.87 -4.10 -1.15
N LEU A 20 -9.13 -2.88 -0.68
CA LEU A 20 -8.16 -2.06 0.03
C LEU A 20 -8.33 -2.26 1.53
N VAL A 21 -7.24 -2.62 2.20
CA VAL A 21 -7.15 -2.69 3.66
C VAL A 21 -6.19 -1.60 4.11
N ASP A 22 -6.69 -0.65 4.90
CA ASP A 22 -5.84 0.34 5.56
C ASP A 22 -5.35 -0.25 6.89
N ALA A 23 -4.06 -0.54 6.98
CA ALA A 23 -3.39 -1.00 8.18
C ALA A 23 -2.36 0.03 8.69
N THR A 24 -2.56 1.31 8.34
CA THR A 24 -1.80 2.39 8.96
C THR A 24 -2.12 2.49 10.45
N GLY A 25 -1.12 2.78 11.27
CA GLY A 25 -1.22 2.86 12.72
C GLY A 25 -1.46 1.52 13.41
N ILE A 26 -1.21 0.38 12.74
CA ILE A 26 -1.48 -0.93 13.33
C ILE A 26 -0.69 -1.15 14.63
N GLU A 27 -1.39 -1.59 15.66
CA GLU A 27 -0.77 -1.96 16.92
C GLU A 27 -0.05 -3.33 16.79
N PRO A 28 1.11 -3.52 17.45
CA PRO A 28 1.84 -4.79 17.39
C PRO A 28 0.99 -6.02 17.73
N ALA A 29 0.06 -5.89 18.68
CA ALA A 29 -0.83 -6.98 19.09
C ALA A 29 -1.87 -7.33 18.00
N GLY A 30 -2.24 -6.38 17.14
CA GLY A 30 -3.20 -6.57 16.06
C GLY A 30 -2.60 -7.12 14.77
N ALA A 31 -1.28 -6.95 14.57
CA ALA A 31 -0.62 -7.32 13.32
C ALA A 31 -0.77 -8.80 12.92
N PRO A 32 -0.57 -9.79 13.81
CA PRO A 32 -0.75 -11.20 13.45
C PRO A 32 -2.19 -11.52 13.03
N ARG A 33 -3.18 -10.93 13.71
CA ARG A 33 -4.60 -11.13 13.39
C ARG A 33 -4.93 -10.57 11.99
N MET A 34 -4.40 -9.39 11.67
CA MET A 34 -4.57 -8.78 10.36
C MET A 34 -3.95 -9.63 9.25
N VAL A 35 -2.75 -10.19 9.46
CA VAL A 35 -2.11 -11.10 8.50
C VAL A 35 -3.00 -12.31 8.20
N LEU A 36 -3.55 -12.96 9.23
CA LEU A 36 -4.47 -14.09 9.05
C LEU A 36 -5.73 -13.69 8.28
N GLU A 37 -6.26 -12.51 8.57
CA GLU A 37 -7.45 -11.97 7.92
C GLU A 37 -7.22 -11.66 6.43
N VAL A 38 -6.07 -11.10 6.07
CA VAL A 38 -5.68 -10.85 4.68
C VAL A 38 -5.47 -12.17 3.93
N ARG A 39 -4.74 -13.13 4.53
CA ARG A 39 -4.50 -14.44 3.92
C ARG A 39 -5.80 -15.19 3.62
N ARG A 40 -6.72 -15.21 4.58
CA ARG A 40 -8.03 -15.84 4.40
C ARG A 40 -8.78 -15.28 3.19
N ARG A 41 -8.71 -13.97 2.94
CA ARG A 41 -9.35 -13.34 1.78
C ARG A 41 -8.68 -13.71 0.47
N VAL A 42 -7.35 -13.75 0.46
CA VAL A 42 -6.59 -14.20 -0.72
C VAL A 42 -6.93 -15.66 -1.04
N GLU A 43 -7.04 -16.53 -0.03
CA GLU A 43 -7.47 -17.93 -0.17
C GLU A 43 -8.92 -18.07 -0.70
N GLN A 44 -9.78 -17.07 -0.44
CA GLN A 44 -11.13 -16.99 -0.99
C GLN A 44 -11.17 -16.46 -2.43
N GLY A 45 -10.02 -16.16 -3.02
CA GLY A 45 -9.89 -15.63 -4.38
C GLY A 45 -10.01 -14.11 -4.49
N GLU A 46 -10.02 -13.37 -3.38
CA GLU A 46 -9.98 -11.90 -3.42
C GLU A 46 -8.55 -11.40 -3.70
N ARG A 47 -8.42 -10.25 -4.38
CA ARG A 47 -7.15 -9.51 -4.44
C ARG A 47 -7.15 -8.48 -3.34
N VAL A 48 -6.09 -8.43 -2.53
CA VAL A 48 -6.01 -7.49 -1.40
C VAL A 48 -4.80 -6.57 -1.54
N ILE A 49 -5.04 -5.27 -1.48
CA ILE A 49 -3.99 -4.25 -1.32
C ILE A 49 -3.99 -3.81 0.13
N VAL A 50 -2.85 -3.94 0.80
CA VAL A 50 -2.70 -3.47 2.19
C VAL A 50 -1.85 -2.20 2.19
N VAL A 51 -2.39 -1.12 2.73
CA VAL A 51 -1.64 0.11 2.99
C VAL A 51 -1.04 0.02 4.38
N ILE A 52 0.27 0.18 4.47
CA ILE A 52 1.01 0.13 5.74
C ILE A 52 1.89 1.37 5.89
N ASP A 53 2.25 1.70 7.13
CA ASP A 53 3.25 2.73 7.39
C ASP A 53 4.65 2.30 6.98
N SER A 54 5.56 3.29 6.91
CA SER A 54 6.99 3.03 6.77
C SER A 54 7.48 2.11 7.88
N LEU A 55 8.09 0.99 7.48
CA LEU A 55 8.62 -0.04 8.37
C LEU A 55 9.71 0.48 9.31
N LEU A 56 10.38 1.56 8.94
CA LEU A 56 11.41 2.20 9.76
C LEU A 56 10.82 2.98 10.94
N THR A 57 9.57 3.43 10.82
CA THR A 57 8.88 4.24 11.84
C THR A 57 7.83 3.44 12.61
N HIS A 58 7.23 2.43 11.97
CA HIS A 58 6.19 1.59 12.54
C HIS A 58 6.53 0.11 12.29
N PRO A 59 7.38 -0.49 13.13
CA PRO A 59 7.80 -1.90 12.98
C PRO A 59 6.65 -2.91 13.10
N ALA A 60 5.52 -2.52 13.71
CA ALA A 60 4.31 -3.33 13.79
C ALA A 60 3.78 -3.76 12.40
N SER A 61 4.14 -3.03 11.34
CA SER A 61 3.78 -3.32 9.95
C SER A 61 4.65 -4.39 9.28
N ILE A 62 5.78 -4.79 9.87
CA ILE A 62 6.72 -5.76 9.28
C ILE A 62 6.04 -7.11 8.96
N PRO A 63 5.23 -7.71 9.85
CA PRO A 63 4.56 -8.97 9.55
C PRO A 63 3.64 -8.90 8.33
N LEU A 64 3.00 -7.74 8.09
CA LEU A 64 2.15 -7.53 6.91
C LEU A 64 2.99 -7.48 5.63
N ALA A 65 4.10 -6.74 5.66
CA ALA A 65 5.01 -6.68 4.51
C ALA A 65 5.62 -8.04 4.16
N LEU A 66 5.97 -8.84 5.17
CA LEU A 66 6.52 -10.19 4.99
C LEU A 66 5.46 -11.21 4.52
N ALA A 67 4.20 -11.00 4.88
CA ALA A 67 3.10 -11.87 4.49
C ALA A 67 2.53 -11.57 3.10
N ALA A 68 2.85 -10.40 2.53
CA ALA A 68 2.41 -10.02 1.19
C ALA A 68 3.11 -10.87 0.11
N ASP A 69 2.36 -11.24 -0.92
CA ASP A 69 2.91 -11.93 -2.10
C ASP A 69 3.87 -11.03 -2.88
N THR A 70 3.61 -9.73 -2.86
CA THR A 70 4.43 -8.70 -3.49
C THR A 70 4.22 -7.35 -2.80
N ALA A 71 5.28 -6.55 -2.72
CA ALA A 71 5.29 -5.21 -2.16
C ALA A 71 5.67 -4.15 -3.21
N LEU A 72 5.22 -2.92 -3.00
CA LEU A 72 5.64 -1.74 -3.75
C LEU A 72 6.33 -0.76 -2.81
N LEU A 73 7.54 -0.33 -3.17
CA LEU A 73 8.27 0.64 -2.38
C LEU A 73 7.79 2.05 -2.70
N CYS A 74 7.13 2.71 -1.75
CA CYS A 74 6.63 4.08 -1.91
C CYS A 74 7.72 5.09 -1.52
N ILE A 75 8.17 5.90 -2.47
CA ILE A 75 9.24 6.89 -2.30
C ILE A 75 8.68 8.29 -2.47
N THR A 76 8.84 9.16 -1.46
CA THR A 76 8.46 10.58 -1.62
C THR A 76 9.70 11.38 -2.02
N LEU A 77 9.67 11.98 -3.22
CA LEU A 77 10.79 12.72 -3.79
C LEU A 77 11.14 13.93 -2.93
N GLY A 78 12.43 14.02 -2.56
CA GLY A 78 12.95 15.07 -1.68
C GLY A 78 12.60 14.90 -0.20
N GLU A 79 12.01 13.76 0.20
CA GLU A 79 11.74 13.42 1.61
C GLU A 79 12.35 12.07 2.00
N THR A 80 12.19 11.04 1.17
CA THR A 80 12.77 9.72 1.41
C THR A 80 14.23 9.72 0.95
N ASP A 81 15.15 9.42 1.86
CA ASP A 81 16.57 9.21 1.53
C ASP A 81 16.84 7.79 1.03
N PHE A 82 17.91 7.63 0.25
CA PHE A 82 18.29 6.35 -0.34
C PHE A 82 18.62 5.28 0.72
N GLY A 83 19.20 5.68 1.85
CA GLY A 83 19.52 4.75 2.94
C GLY A 83 18.27 4.18 3.61
N SER A 84 17.23 4.99 3.79
CA SER A 84 15.92 4.54 4.26
C SER A 84 15.25 3.56 3.28
N ALA A 85 15.34 3.84 1.99
CA ALA A 85 14.85 2.93 0.95
C ALA A 85 15.61 1.58 1.00
N GLU A 86 16.94 1.61 1.05
CA GLU A 86 17.78 0.41 1.10
C GLU A 86 17.54 -0.41 2.37
N LYS A 87 17.39 0.23 3.53
CA LYS A 87 17.02 -0.46 4.78
C LYS A 87 15.67 -1.14 4.67
N THR A 88 14.69 -0.50 4.03
CA THR A 88 13.36 -1.09 3.81
C THR A 88 13.45 -2.33 2.92
N LEU A 89 14.23 -2.26 1.84
CA LEU A 89 14.51 -3.42 0.99
C LEU A 89 15.17 -4.55 1.77
N LYS A 90 16.16 -4.24 2.63
CA LYS A 90 16.84 -5.24 3.48
C LYS A 90 15.92 -5.88 4.54
N LEU A 91 14.97 -5.11 5.09
CA LEU A 91 14.05 -5.60 6.11
C LEU A 91 13.04 -6.62 5.56
N VAL A 92 12.56 -6.41 4.33
CA VAL A 92 11.52 -7.26 3.72
C VAL A 92 12.11 -8.28 2.76
N GLY A 93 13.28 -8.00 2.18
CA GLY A 93 13.85 -8.74 1.05
C GLY A 93 13.53 -8.03 -0.27
N ALA A 94 14.56 -7.76 -1.08
CA ALA A 94 14.42 -7.05 -2.35
C ALA A 94 13.58 -7.84 -3.37
N GLU A 95 13.60 -9.17 -3.28
CA GLU A 95 12.86 -10.11 -4.12
C GLU A 95 11.34 -10.03 -3.93
N ARG A 96 10.88 -9.51 -2.78
CA ARG A 96 9.45 -9.32 -2.51
C ARG A 96 8.91 -8.03 -3.14
N PHE A 97 9.77 -7.15 -3.63
CA PHE A 97 9.32 -5.91 -4.25
C PHE A 97 9.16 -6.07 -5.75
N ALA A 98 7.97 -5.81 -6.27
CA ALA A 98 7.72 -5.72 -7.71
C ALA A 98 8.32 -4.44 -8.33
N GLY A 99 8.58 -3.42 -7.49
CA GLY A 99 9.17 -2.16 -7.93
C GLY A 99 8.97 -1.04 -6.92
N SER A 100 9.10 0.20 -7.39
CA SER A 100 8.90 1.40 -6.60
C SER A 100 7.96 2.38 -7.28
N VAL A 101 7.24 3.15 -6.47
CA VAL A 101 6.36 4.23 -6.91
C VAL A 101 6.87 5.52 -6.28
N THR A 102 7.10 6.53 -7.12
CA THR A 102 7.56 7.85 -6.67
C THR A 102 6.40 8.82 -6.57
N PHE A 103 6.36 9.55 -5.45
CA PHE A 103 5.38 10.59 -5.19
C PHE A 103 6.09 11.94 -5.12
N PRO A 104 5.54 12.99 -5.75
CA PRO A 104 6.07 14.34 -5.56
C PRO A 104 5.86 14.77 -4.10
N ARG A 105 6.73 15.68 -3.63
CA ARG A 105 6.60 16.28 -2.31
C ARG A 105 5.21 16.88 -2.11
N ALA A 106 4.50 16.49 -1.05
CA ALA A 106 3.18 17.02 -0.78
C ALA A 106 3.23 18.54 -0.57
N THR A 107 2.36 19.28 -1.27
CA THR A 107 2.25 20.73 -1.15
C THR A 107 1.82 21.15 0.27
N LYS A 108 2.10 22.40 0.69
CA LYS A 108 1.68 22.93 2.01
C LYS A 108 0.17 22.74 2.26
N LYS A 109 -0.66 22.82 1.22
CA LYS A 109 -2.11 22.60 1.29
C LYS A 109 -2.48 21.15 1.61
N GLN A 110 -1.82 20.19 0.96
CA GLN A 110 -2.03 18.74 1.19
C GLN A 110 -1.54 18.30 2.57
N ARG A 111 -0.40 18.83 3.02
CA ARG A 111 0.12 18.56 4.37
C ARG A 111 -0.82 19.05 5.48
N ARG A 112 -1.46 20.21 5.30
CA ARG A 112 -2.47 20.73 6.24
C ARG A 112 -3.71 19.84 6.30
N ALA A 113 -4.23 19.42 5.14
CA ALA A 113 -5.39 18.52 5.08
C ALA A 113 -5.10 17.14 5.71
N ALA A 114 -3.89 16.61 5.55
CA ALA A 114 -3.46 15.37 6.22
C ALA A 114 -3.32 15.53 7.74
N ALA A 115 -2.82 16.69 8.21
CA ALA A 115 -2.69 17.00 9.63
C ALA A 115 -4.05 17.18 10.32
N GLU A 116 -5.05 17.76 9.64
CA GLU A 116 -6.42 17.86 10.15
C GLU A 116 -7.11 16.49 10.25
N LYS A 117 -6.89 15.59 9.29
CA LYS A 117 -7.41 14.21 9.35
C LYS A 117 -6.84 13.40 10.51
N LYS A 118 -5.57 13.59 10.88
CA LYS A 118 -4.96 12.93 12.06
C LYS A 118 -5.49 13.44 13.41
N LYS A 119 -6.24 14.55 13.43
CA LYS A 119 -6.73 15.21 14.66
C LYS A 119 -8.22 14.95 14.93
N LYS A 120 -8.92 14.26 14.04
CA LYS A 120 -10.32 13.89 14.25
C LYS A 120 -10.37 12.46 14.84
N PRO A 121 -10.86 12.29 16.08
CA PRO A 121 -10.93 11.01 16.76
C PRO A 121 -11.97 10.08 16.11
#